data_AF-A0A369RJR7-F1
#
_entry.id   AF-A0A369RJR7-F1
#
_cell.length_a   1.000
_cell.length_b   1.000
_cell.length_c   1.000
_cell.angle_alpha   90.00
_cell.angle_beta   90.00
_cell.angle_gamma   90.00
#
_symmetry.space_group_name_H-M   'P 1'
#
loop_
_entity.id
_entity.type
_entity.pdbx_description
1 polymer ?
#
loop_
_entity_poly.entity_id
_entity_poly.type
_entity_poly.pdbx_seq_one_letter_code
_entity_poly.pdbx_strand_id
1 'polypeptide(L)'
;MYSIFYCKGFNDHDLGDGESPLRKKFNAIIEDLEENKSTNQGDIKLIRGKGGVKYFRAKLSDRNRLLFKAMKHGDKDIFVILEVILNHDYRRSKFLTDEKKLKT
;
A
#
# COMPACT_ATOMS: atom_id res chain seq x y z
N MET A 1 16.56 -0.44 -8.01
CA MET A 1 15.99 0.33 -6.90
C MET A 1 14.86 1.20 -7.41
N TYR A 2 13.65 0.98 -6.92
CA TYR A 2 12.41 1.67 -7.28
C TYR A 2 12.07 2.67 -6.18
N SER A 3 11.60 3.86 -6.55
CA SER A 3 11.27 4.86 -5.54
C SER A 3 9.93 4.54 -4.87
N ILE A 4 9.92 4.56 -3.54
CA ILE A 4 8.73 4.45 -2.71
C ILE A 4 8.32 5.84 -2.23
N PHE A 5 7.06 6.20 -2.47
CA PHE A 5 6.45 7.43 -1.97
C PHE A 5 5.29 7.10 -1.06
N TYR A 6 5.03 7.96 -0.10
CA TYR A 6 3.91 7.84 0.82
C TYR A 6 2.88 8.91 0.50
N CYS A 7 1.60 8.56 0.47
CA CYS A 7 0.55 9.56 0.35
C CYS A 7 0.63 10.51 1.55
N LYS A 8 0.40 11.81 1.33
CA LYS A 8 0.50 12.88 2.36
C LYS A 8 -0.30 12.60 3.65
N GLY A 9 -1.29 11.71 3.61
CA GLY A 9 -2.09 11.30 4.79
C GLY A 9 -1.90 9.85 5.20
N PHE A 10 -0.81 9.20 4.82
CA PHE A 10 -0.46 7.87 5.29
C PHE A 10 -0.18 7.92 6.79
N ASN A 11 -0.87 7.06 7.56
CA ASN A 11 -0.72 6.99 9.01
C ASN A 11 0.16 5.79 9.36
N ASP A 12 1.45 6.03 9.62
CA ASP A 12 2.37 4.96 9.98
C ASP A 12 2.22 4.52 11.44
N HIS A 13 1.63 5.36 12.30
CA HIS A 13 1.37 5.04 13.70
C HIS A 13 0.50 3.77 13.86
N ASP A 14 -0.40 3.51 12.90
CA ASP A 14 -1.26 2.31 12.87
C ASP A 14 -0.47 0.99 12.75
N LEU A 15 0.80 1.06 12.35
CA LEU A 15 1.69 -0.11 12.27
C LEU A 15 2.26 -0.52 13.64
N GLY A 16 2.18 0.35 14.64
CA GLY A 16 2.85 0.19 15.93
C GLY A 16 4.35 0.54 15.87
N ASP A 17 5.09 0.13 16.90
CA ASP A 17 6.55 0.30 16.98
C ASP A 17 7.33 -0.66 16.05
N GLY A 18 8.67 -0.57 16.07
CA GLY A 18 9.57 -1.40 15.26
C GLY A 18 9.49 -2.89 15.54
N GLU A 19 9.03 -3.30 16.71
CA GLU A 19 8.97 -4.71 17.12
C GLU A 19 7.64 -5.37 16.75
N SER A 20 6.60 -4.56 16.54
CA SER A 20 5.29 -4.99 16.03
C SER A 20 5.42 -5.91 14.81
N PRO A 21 4.82 -7.12 14.85
CA PRO A 21 4.78 -8.02 13.69
C PRO A 21 4.17 -7.35 12.45
N LEU A 22 3.22 -6.42 12.68
CA LEU A 22 2.59 -5.66 11.61
C LEU A 22 3.59 -4.72 10.93
N ARG A 23 4.40 -3.98 11.71
CA ARG A 23 5.44 -3.10 11.17
C ARG A 23 6.55 -3.89 10.50
N LYS A 24 7.01 -5.00 11.10
CA LYS A 24 8.02 -5.87 10.49
C LYS A 24 7.57 -6.39 9.13
N LYS A 25 6.33 -6.87 9.04
CA LYS A 25 5.78 -7.36 7.76
C LYS A 25 5.62 -6.25 6.73
N PHE A 26 5.19 -5.06 7.17
CA PHE A 26 5.12 -3.89 6.31
C PHE A 26 6.49 -3.52 5.75
N ASN A 27 7.52 -3.39 6.60
CA ASN A 27 8.88 -3.04 6.19
C ASN A 27 9.44 -4.04 5.17
N ALA A 28 9.27 -5.34 5.40
CA ALA A 28 9.73 -6.37 4.47
C ALA A 28 9.05 -6.26 3.08
N ILE A 29 7.77 -5.87 3.03
CA ILE A 29 7.09 -5.62 1.75
C ILE A 29 7.64 -4.36 1.07
N ILE A 30 7.93 -3.30 1.82
CA ILE A 30 8.49 -2.06 1.26
C ILE A 30 9.88 -2.31 0.67
N GLU A 31 10.73 -3.02 1.41
CA GLU A 31 12.07 -3.42 0.99
C GLU A 31 12.03 -4.25 -0.30
N ASP A 32 11.20 -5.29 -0.35
CA ASP A 32 10.97 -6.08 -1.56
C ASP A 32 10.53 -5.23 -2.77
N LEU A 33 9.61 -4.27 -2.57
CA LEU A 33 9.14 -3.41 -3.65
C LEU A 33 10.22 -2.45 -4.14
N GLU A 34 11.02 -1.90 -3.22
CA GLU A 34 12.13 -0.99 -3.50
C GLU A 34 13.26 -1.70 -4.25
N GLU A 35 13.58 -2.94 -3.90
CA GLU A 35 14.65 -3.70 -4.55
C GLU A 35 14.18 -4.39 -5.84
N ASN A 36 13.03 -5.06 -5.78
CA ASN A 36 12.64 -6.10 -6.74
C ASN A 36 11.37 -5.77 -7.56
N LYS A 37 10.77 -4.59 -7.39
CA LYS A 37 9.48 -4.20 -8.03
C LYS A 37 8.27 -5.08 -7.64
N SER A 38 8.48 -6.07 -6.80
CA SER A 38 7.52 -7.13 -6.53
C SER A 38 7.82 -7.73 -5.17
N THR A 39 6.81 -8.32 -4.55
CA THR A 39 6.95 -8.98 -3.25
C THR A 39 6.13 -10.26 -3.21
N ASN A 40 6.71 -11.30 -2.63
CA ASN A 40 6.02 -12.56 -2.33
C ASN A 40 5.54 -12.62 -0.87
N GLN A 41 5.84 -11.58 -0.08
CA GLN A 41 5.54 -11.55 1.34
C GLN A 41 4.03 -11.41 1.62
N GLY A 42 3.22 -10.97 0.65
CA GLY A 42 1.90 -10.40 0.96
C GLY A 42 0.70 -10.77 0.08
N ASP A 43 0.54 -11.97 -0.49
CA ASP A 43 -0.65 -12.36 -1.32
C ASP A 43 -1.22 -11.18 -2.14
N ILE A 44 -0.37 -10.64 -3.02
CA ILE A 44 -0.65 -9.41 -3.75
C ILE A 44 -1.84 -9.64 -4.68
N LYS A 45 -2.87 -8.80 -4.51
CA LYS A 45 -4.06 -8.83 -5.36
C LYS A 45 -4.35 -7.45 -5.93
N LEU A 46 -4.75 -7.44 -7.19
CA LEU A 46 -5.26 -6.22 -7.82
C LEU A 46 -6.72 -6.03 -7.41
N ILE A 47 -7.06 -4.87 -6.88
CA ILE A 47 -8.42 -4.50 -6.52
C ILE A 47 -8.82 -3.21 -7.24
N ARG A 48 -10.13 -3.01 -7.42
CA ARG A 48 -10.69 -1.81 -8.03
C ARG A 48 -11.31 -0.96 -6.93
N GLY A 49 -10.86 0.29 -6.83
CA GLY A 49 -11.53 1.31 -6.03
C GLY A 49 -12.60 2.06 -6.84
N LYS A 50 -13.12 3.12 -6.24
CA LYS A 50 -14.15 3.96 -6.86
C LYS A 50 -13.64 4.62 -8.15
N GLY A 51 -14.51 4.73 -9.16
CA GLY A 51 -14.14 5.26 -10.48
C GLY A 51 -13.27 4.33 -11.32
N GLY A 52 -13.16 3.05 -10.95
CA GLY A 52 -12.43 2.04 -11.73
C GLY A 52 -10.91 2.07 -11.55
N VAL A 53 -10.41 2.88 -10.61
CA VAL A 53 -8.97 2.97 -10.33
C VAL A 53 -8.47 1.65 -9.78
N LYS A 54 -7.36 1.15 -10.34
CA LYS A 54 -6.72 -0.10 -9.94
C LYS A 54 -5.68 0.16 -8.85
N TYR A 55 -5.73 -0.64 -7.80
CA TYR A 55 -4.79 -0.62 -6.67
C TYR A 55 -4.26 -2.02 -6.41
N PHE A 56 -3.06 -2.11 -5.85
CA PHE A 56 -2.51 -3.34 -5.31
C PHE A 56 -2.79 -3.43 -3.82
N ARG A 57 -3.16 -4.63 -3.38
CA ARG A 57 -3.44 -4.95 -2.00
C ARG A 57 -2.54 -6.08 -1.53
N ALA A 58 -1.68 -5.80 -0.55
CA ALA A 58 -0.91 -6.82 0.15
C ALA A 58 -1.55 -7.21 1.49
N LYS A 59 -1.38 -8.46 1.89
CA LYS A 59 -1.70 -9.00 3.21
C LYS A 59 -0.54 -8.68 4.16
N LEU A 60 -0.83 -7.89 5.20
CA LEU A 60 0.12 -7.65 6.29
C LEU A 60 -0.08 -8.63 7.46
N SER A 61 -1.32 -9.06 7.68
CA SER A 61 -1.69 -10.09 8.64
C SER A 61 -3.01 -10.74 8.22
N ASP A 62 -3.59 -11.63 9.02
CA ASP A 62 -4.93 -12.14 8.72
C ASP A 62 -5.96 -11.03 8.60
N ARG A 63 -5.84 -9.97 9.40
CA ARG A 63 -6.80 -8.85 9.52
C ARG A 63 -6.39 -7.54 8.85
N ASN A 64 -5.10 -7.36 8.55
CA ASN A 64 -4.59 -6.06 8.07
C ASN A 64 -4.12 -6.15 6.62
N ARG A 65 -4.36 -5.09 5.85
CA ARG A 65 -4.00 -5.01 4.43
C ARG A 65 -3.24 -3.72 4.15
N LEU A 66 -2.23 -3.81 3.29
CA LEU A 66 -1.57 -2.65 2.73
C LEU A 66 -2.20 -2.33 1.38
N LEU A 67 -2.56 -1.06 1.16
CA LEU A 67 -2.99 -0.57 -0.14
C LEU A 67 -1.90 0.31 -0.75
N PHE A 68 -1.54 0.03 -1.99
CA PHE A 68 -0.54 0.81 -2.73
C PHE A 68 -0.84 0.81 -4.23
N LYS A 69 -0.12 1.65 -4.99
CA LYS A 69 -0.27 1.76 -6.44
C LYS A 69 1.11 1.82 -7.09
N ALA A 70 1.29 1.10 -8.19
CA ALA A 70 2.42 1.34 -9.08
C ALA A 70 2.05 2.43 -10.10
N MET A 71 2.93 3.39 -10.32
CA MET A 71 2.77 4.41 -11.35
C MET A 71 4.09 4.73 -12.03
N LYS A 72 4.03 5.34 -13.20
CA LYS A 72 5.20 5.87 -13.88
C LYS A 72 5.31 7.36 -13.62
N HIS A 73 6.51 7.82 -13.28
CA HIS A 73 6.84 9.24 -13.20
C HIS A 73 8.05 9.52 -14.10
N GLY A 74 7.77 10.07 -15.28
CA GLY A 74 8.73 10.06 -16.40
C GLY A 74 9.11 8.63 -16.78
N ASP A 75 10.41 8.35 -16.84
CA ASP A 75 10.94 7.03 -17.20
C ASP A 75 11.11 6.08 -16.00
N LYS A 76 10.67 6.49 -14.80
CA LYS A 76 10.84 5.70 -13.57
C LYS A 76 9.53 5.06 -13.13
N ASP A 77 9.55 3.76 -12.91
CA ASP A 77 8.50 3.05 -12.18
C ASP A 77 8.64 3.37 -10.69
N ILE A 78 7.55 3.82 -10.07
CA ILE A 78 7.51 4.17 -8.66
C ILE A 78 6.30 3.53 -7.99
N PHE A 79 6.40 3.32 -6.68
CA PHE A 79 5.29 2.86 -5.87
C PHE A 79 4.82 3.98 -4.96
N VAL A 80 3.50 4.15 -4.86
CA VAL A 80 2.86 5.05 -3.90
C VAL A 80 2.11 4.23 -2.88
N ILE A 81 2.57 4.29 -1.63
CA ILE A 81 1.94 3.69 -0.46
C ILE A 81 0.80 4.59 -0.02
N LEU A 82 -0.41 4.03 0.05
CA LEU A 82 -1.64 4.82 0.21
C LEU A 82 -2.16 4.79 1.64
N GLU A 83 -2.37 3.60 2.16
CA GLU A 83 -2.95 3.40 3.50
C GLU A 83 -2.74 1.96 3.99
N VAL A 84 -2.87 1.80 5.30
CA VAL A 84 -3.05 0.49 5.95
C VAL A 84 -4.52 0.35 6.30
N ILE A 85 -5.17 -0.68 5.77
CA ILE A 85 -6.55 -1.03 6.10
C ILE A 85 -6.50 -2.02 7.26
N LEU A 86 -6.86 -1.54 8.45
CA LEU A 86 -6.94 -2.35 9.65
C LEU A 86 -8.25 -3.14 9.69
N ASN A 87 -8.22 -4.35 10.27
CA ASN A 87 -9.40 -5.15 10.57
C ASN A 87 -10.35 -5.42 9.39
N HIS A 88 -9.82 -5.49 8.16
CA HIS A 88 -10.60 -5.59 6.91
C HIS A 88 -11.63 -4.47 6.72
N ASP A 89 -11.45 -3.32 7.37
CA ASP A 89 -12.41 -2.24 7.30
C ASP A 89 -12.26 -1.42 6.01
N TYR A 90 -12.54 -2.08 4.89
CA TYR A 90 -12.54 -1.50 3.55
C TYR A 90 -13.48 -0.30 3.43
N ARG A 91 -14.48 -0.19 4.32
CA ARG A 91 -15.46 0.91 4.30
C ARG A 91 -14.87 2.23 4.80
N ARG A 92 -13.77 2.19 5.55
CA ARG A 92 -13.05 3.39 6.02
C ARG A 92 -11.92 3.81 5.09
N SER A 93 -11.67 3.05 4.04
CA SER A 93 -10.63 3.32 3.04
C SER A 93 -10.95 4.56 2.22
N LYS A 94 -10.08 5.57 2.29
CA LYS A 94 -10.26 6.82 1.54
C LYS A 94 -10.11 6.62 0.03
N PHE A 95 -9.45 5.54 -0.39
CA PHE A 95 -9.17 5.25 -1.80
C PHE A 95 -10.17 4.27 -2.42
N LEU A 96 -10.82 3.45 -1.60
CA LEU A 96 -11.82 2.50 -2.07
C LEU A 96 -13.24 3.07 -2.00
N THR A 97 -13.55 3.95 -1.03
CA THR A 97 -14.90 4.53 -0.86
C THR A 97 -15.04 5.97 -1.35
N ASP A 98 -13.99 6.78 -1.19
CA ASP A 98 -14.02 8.19 -1.59
C ASP A 98 -13.31 8.41 -2.93
N GLU A 99 -13.67 9.49 -3.63
CA GLU A 99 -13.01 9.92 -4.87
C GLU A 99 -11.62 10.57 -4.62
N LYS A 100 -10.84 10.08 -3.67
CA LYS A 100 -9.43 10.51 -3.58
C LYS A 100 -8.65 9.98 -4.77
N LYS A 101 -8.69 10.73 -5.87
CA LYS A 101 -7.84 10.55 -7.03
C LYS A 101 -6.44 11.02 -6.64
N LEU A 102 -5.46 10.13 -6.80
CA LEU A 102 -4.08 10.58 -6.91
C LEU A 102 -4.05 11.49 -8.15
N LYS A 103 -3.79 12.79 -7.96
CA LYS A 103 -3.52 13.70 -9.08
C LYS A 103 -2.20 13.24 -9.70
N THR A 104 -2.29 12.47 -10.77
CA THR A 104 -1.18 12.07 -11.63
C THR A 104 -0.86 13.18 -12.61
#